data_AF-A0A2S7I1R0-F1
#
_entry.id   AF-A0A2S7I1R0-F1
#
_cell.length_a   1.000
_cell.length_b   1.000
_cell.length_c   1.000
_cell.angle_alpha   90.00
_cell.angle_beta   90.00
_cell.angle_gamma   90.00
#
_symmetry.space_group_name_H-M   'P 1'
#
loop_
_entity.id
_entity.type
_entity.pdbx_description
1 polymer ?
#
loop_
_entity_poly.entity_id
_entity_poly.type
_entity_poly.pdbx_seq_one_letter_code
_entity_poly.pdbx_strand_id
1 'polypeptide(L)'
;MIYTVPTKKGLGVEIWGTRDDLEYLYEVVSKFWNDEKFFNVKGYKDKNNLISSFSYEIRKASYGSRLTRNSSHYSFEEIPYLGFKISWVHILFSIATLKYNMRMVESDKGEIAMFLHLEYWIERAMESYDPIGAKKLLPYLDNAVYAGNEYLYLYMRKINATFFEMKGGKNSFRKLAELMRTSIYSTEDYKNLLNFFQSEAKKHNCGIEDLELNDDDKIYEIEW
;
A
#
# COMPACT_ATOMS: atom_id res chain seq x y z
N MET A 1 -11.21 9.23 14.93
CA MET A 1 -10.13 8.21 14.99
C MET A 1 -10.14 7.36 13.74
N ILE A 2 -8.97 7.14 13.15
CA ILE A 2 -8.79 6.21 12.01
C ILE A 2 -8.81 4.78 12.52
N TYR A 3 -9.39 3.87 11.75
CA TYR A 3 -9.30 2.44 12.02
C TYR A 3 -9.37 1.65 10.73
N THR A 4 -9.07 0.35 10.81
CA THR A 4 -9.09 -0.50 9.64
C THR A 4 -9.79 -1.84 9.89
N VAL A 5 -10.44 -2.37 8.86
CA VAL A 5 -11.04 -3.71 8.86
C VAL A 5 -10.65 -4.47 7.59
N PRO A 6 -10.46 -5.79 7.61
CA PRO A 6 -10.16 -6.53 6.40
C PRO A 6 -11.33 -6.51 5.42
N THR A 7 -11.06 -6.50 4.11
CA THR A 7 -12.12 -6.60 3.11
C THR A 7 -12.76 -7.98 3.15
N LYS A 8 -14.00 -8.10 2.67
CA LYS A 8 -14.78 -9.34 2.75
C LYS A 8 -14.09 -10.52 2.06
N LYS A 9 -13.43 -10.28 0.92
CA LYS A 9 -12.65 -11.32 0.23
C LYS A 9 -11.19 -11.38 0.66
N GLY A 10 -10.74 -10.54 1.59
CA GLY A 10 -9.37 -10.53 2.08
C GLY A 10 -8.32 -10.18 1.03
N LEU A 11 -8.72 -9.42 0.01
CA LEU A 11 -7.80 -8.84 -0.97
C LEU A 11 -7.11 -7.58 -0.43
N GLY A 12 -7.62 -7.04 0.66
CA GLY A 12 -7.03 -5.87 1.27
C GLY A 12 -7.69 -5.48 2.56
N VAL A 13 -7.61 -4.18 2.81
CA VAL A 13 -8.09 -3.53 4.00
C VAL A 13 -8.98 -2.36 3.61
N GLU A 14 -10.01 -2.14 4.41
CA GLU A 14 -10.78 -0.92 4.40
C GLU A 14 -10.23 0.01 5.48
N ILE A 15 -9.91 1.24 5.11
CA ILE A 15 -9.46 2.29 6.03
C ILE A 15 -10.63 3.25 6.23
N TRP A 16 -10.94 3.53 7.49
CA TRP A 16 -12.12 4.28 7.90
C TRP A 16 -11.74 5.40 8.87
N GLY A 17 -12.49 6.50 8.82
CA GLY A 17 -12.37 7.62 9.75
C GLY A 17 -13.56 8.57 9.60
N THR A 18 -13.66 9.56 10.47
CA THR A 18 -14.49 10.73 10.18
C THR A 18 -13.85 11.54 9.04
N ARG A 19 -14.55 12.55 8.53
CA ARG A 19 -13.99 13.45 7.53
C ARG A 19 -12.68 14.09 8.00
N ASP A 20 -12.69 14.66 9.19
CA ASP A 20 -11.53 15.35 9.77
C ASP A 20 -10.35 14.40 9.97
N ASP A 21 -10.62 13.14 10.36
CA ASP A 21 -9.57 12.11 10.46
C ASP A 21 -8.89 11.84 9.12
N LEU A 22 -9.66 11.72 8.05
CA LEU A 22 -9.11 11.43 6.71
C LEU A 22 -8.45 12.65 6.09
N GLU A 23 -8.94 13.86 6.34
CA GLU A 23 -8.29 15.10 5.93
C GLU A 23 -6.93 15.25 6.64
N TYR A 24 -6.87 15.01 7.95
CA TYR A 24 -5.60 15.03 8.69
C TYR A 24 -4.63 13.94 8.22
N LEU A 25 -5.11 12.71 7.95
CA LEU A 25 -4.26 11.66 7.37
C LEU A 25 -3.71 12.08 5.99
N TYR A 26 -4.56 12.69 5.16
CA TYR A 26 -4.14 13.18 3.85
C TYR A 26 -3.07 14.25 3.96
N GLU A 27 -3.20 15.20 4.89
CA GLU A 27 -2.20 16.23 5.16
C GLU A 27 -0.86 15.61 5.60
N VAL A 28 -0.89 14.71 6.58
CA VAL A 28 0.31 14.00 7.07
C VAL A 28 0.97 13.25 5.94
N VAL A 29 0.23 12.42 5.20
CA VAL A 29 0.78 11.66 4.06
C VAL A 29 1.38 12.59 3.01
N SER A 30 0.71 13.71 2.70
CA SER A 30 1.13 14.67 1.68
C SER A 30 2.47 15.34 1.95
N LYS A 31 2.90 15.40 3.21
CA LYS A 31 4.24 15.90 3.56
C LYS A 31 5.37 14.99 3.06
N PHE A 32 5.12 13.70 2.89
CA PHE A 32 6.16 12.70 2.63
C PHE A 32 6.25 12.27 1.15
N TRP A 33 5.62 12.98 0.22
CA TRP A 33 5.77 12.73 -1.21
C TRP A 33 5.69 14.04 -2.01
N ASN A 34 6.17 14.01 -3.25
CA ASN A 34 6.15 15.16 -4.16
C ASN A 34 6.92 16.40 -3.67
N ASP A 35 8.00 16.21 -2.90
CA ASP A 35 8.94 17.30 -2.60
C ASP A 35 10.00 17.38 -3.71
N GLU A 36 9.99 18.50 -4.43
CA GLU A 36 10.85 18.79 -5.57
C GLU A 36 12.35 18.66 -5.23
N LYS A 37 12.73 18.90 -3.97
CA LYS A 37 14.12 18.78 -3.51
C LYS A 37 14.70 17.39 -3.72
N PHE A 38 13.85 16.35 -3.73
CA PHE A 38 14.28 14.96 -3.88
C PHE A 38 14.07 14.42 -5.29
N PHE A 39 13.68 15.23 -6.29
CA PHE A 39 13.44 14.75 -7.65
C PHE A 39 14.69 14.18 -8.32
N ASN A 40 15.88 14.62 -7.91
CA ASN A 40 17.16 14.08 -8.38
C ASN A 40 17.57 12.77 -7.68
N VAL A 41 16.86 12.34 -6.62
CA VAL A 41 17.11 11.08 -5.94
C VAL A 41 16.59 9.94 -6.82
N LYS A 42 17.48 8.99 -7.15
CA LYS A 42 17.14 7.88 -8.04
C LYS A 42 15.98 7.06 -7.47
N GLY A 43 14.98 6.79 -8.31
CA GLY A 43 13.76 6.10 -7.90
C GLY A 43 12.79 6.91 -7.04
N TYR A 44 12.97 8.23 -6.88
CA TYR A 44 12.02 9.07 -6.11
C TYR A 44 10.69 9.27 -6.86
N LYS A 45 10.74 9.46 -8.18
CA LYS A 45 9.54 9.53 -9.04
C LYS A 45 8.64 8.30 -8.88
N ASP A 46 9.26 7.12 -8.87
CA ASP A 46 8.60 5.83 -8.74
C ASP A 46 7.91 5.69 -7.36
N LYS A 47 8.61 6.06 -6.29
CA LYS A 47 8.05 6.15 -4.93
C LYS A 47 6.89 7.16 -4.84
N ASN A 48 6.99 8.30 -5.53
CA ASN A 48 5.92 9.29 -5.59
C ASN A 48 4.68 8.74 -6.29
N ASN A 49 4.82 7.95 -7.36
CA ASN A 49 3.67 7.29 -7.99
C ASN A 49 2.97 6.32 -7.04
N LEU A 50 3.74 5.61 -6.21
CA LEU A 50 3.22 4.71 -5.20
C LEU A 50 2.41 5.45 -4.13
N ILE A 51 2.99 6.50 -3.53
CA ILE A 51 2.32 7.26 -2.47
C ILE A 51 1.17 8.11 -3.05
N SER A 52 1.28 8.65 -4.25
CA SER A 52 0.24 9.49 -4.86
C SER A 52 -1.07 8.73 -5.05
N SER A 53 -1.01 7.46 -5.46
CA SER A 53 -2.19 6.61 -5.57
C SER A 53 -2.85 6.33 -4.21
N PHE A 54 -2.06 6.11 -3.15
CA PHE A 54 -2.59 5.98 -1.79
C PHE A 54 -3.20 7.29 -1.27
N SER A 55 -2.48 8.40 -1.44
CA SER A 55 -2.91 9.76 -1.09
C SER A 55 -4.21 10.15 -1.81
N TYR A 56 -4.35 9.78 -3.07
CA TYR A 56 -5.57 9.99 -3.86
C TYR A 56 -6.78 9.28 -3.26
N GLU A 57 -6.64 8.03 -2.84
CA GLU A 57 -7.74 7.27 -2.21
C GLU A 57 -8.19 7.90 -0.89
N ILE A 58 -7.25 8.37 -0.05
CA ILE A 58 -7.57 9.08 1.20
C ILE A 58 -8.39 10.35 0.90
N ARG A 59 -7.93 11.16 -0.06
CA ARG A 59 -8.63 12.40 -0.44
C ARG A 59 -10.01 12.13 -1.02
N LYS A 60 -10.16 11.11 -1.87
CA LYS A 60 -11.47 10.76 -2.44
C LYS A 60 -12.41 10.23 -1.37
N ALA A 61 -11.90 9.52 -0.37
CA ALA A 61 -12.68 9.06 0.77
C ALA A 61 -13.14 10.21 1.67
N SER A 62 -12.28 11.18 1.98
CA SER A 62 -12.66 12.34 2.82
C SER A 62 -13.79 13.18 2.21
N TYR A 63 -13.92 13.18 0.89
CA TYR A 63 -15.04 13.81 0.17
C TYR A 63 -16.28 12.92 0.01
N GLY A 64 -16.31 11.75 0.64
CA GLY A 64 -17.43 10.80 0.54
C GLY A 64 -17.59 10.14 -0.83
N SER A 65 -16.58 10.21 -1.71
CA SER A 65 -16.61 9.60 -3.05
C SER A 65 -16.19 8.12 -3.07
N ARG A 66 -16.18 7.47 -1.91
CA ARG A 66 -15.74 6.08 -1.71
C ARG A 66 -16.77 5.34 -0.83
N LEU A 67 -16.35 4.77 0.29
CA LEU A 67 -17.24 4.10 1.24
C LEU A 67 -17.81 5.11 2.23
N THR A 68 -19.05 4.88 2.64
CA THR A 68 -19.75 5.68 3.64
C THR A 68 -20.48 4.76 4.61
N ARG A 69 -20.60 5.19 5.87
CA ARG A 69 -21.34 4.48 6.92
C ARG A 69 -21.83 5.45 7.98
N ASN A 70 -22.95 5.17 8.62
CA ASN A 70 -23.52 6.06 9.65
C ASN A 70 -23.02 5.78 11.08
N SER A 71 -22.06 4.86 11.25
CA SER A 71 -21.46 4.51 12.54
C SER A 71 -20.10 3.85 12.30
N SER A 72 -19.33 3.52 13.35
CA SER A 72 -18.05 2.82 13.18
C SER A 72 -18.16 1.31 13.41
N HIS A 73 -17.24 0.51 12.86
CA HIS A 73 -17.22 -0.94 13.09
C HIS A 73 -17.05 -1.35 14.56
N TYR A 74 -16.75 -0.39 15.45
CA TYR A 74 -16.48 -0.60 16.87
C TYR A 74 -17.43 0.15 17.82
N SER A 75 -18.26 1.05 17.31
CA SER A 75 -19.20 1.85 18.11
C SER A 75 -20.54 1.97 17.40
N PHE A 76 -21.62 1.90 18.18
CA PHE A 76 -22.98 2.06 17.71
C PHE A 76 -23.43 3.53 17.65
N GLU A 77 -22.57 4.48 18.04
CA GLU A 77 -22.87 5.91 17.90
C GLU A 77 -23.08 6.28 16.43
N GLU A 78 -24.18 6.99 16.18
CA GLU A 78 -24.54 7.43 14.83
C GLU A 78 -23.74 8.68 14.46
N ILE A 79 -22.59 8.45 13.83
CA ILE A 79 -21.68 9.48 13.33
C ILE A 79 -21.26 9.08 11.91
N PRO A 80 -21.24 10.02 10.94
CA PRO A 80 -20.80 9.70 9.59
C PRO A 80 -19.32 9.30 9.56
N TYR A 81 -19.07 8.09 9.08
CA TYR A 81 -17.76 7.55 8.77
C TYR A 81 -17.58 7.41 7.26
N LEU A 82 -16.38 7.71 6.82
CA LEU A 82 -15.92 7.63 5.44
C LEU A 82 -14.78 6.63 5.36
N GLY A 83 -14.62 5.98 4.22
CA GLY A 83 -13.52 5.04 4.05
C GLY A 83 -13.23 4.68 2.61
N PHE A 84 -12.17 3.91 2.40
CA PHE A 84 -11.76 3.39 1.10
C PHE A 84 -11.14 2.01 1.25
N LYS A 85 -11.02 1.30 0.13
CA LYS A 85 -10.41 -0.02 0.06
C LYS A 85 -9.05 0.08 -0.60
N ILE A 86 -8.07 -0.63 -0.06
CA ILE A 86 -6.72 -0.73 -0.62
C ILE A 86 -6.20 -2.15 -0.45
N SER A 87 -5.48 -2.67 -1.44
CA SER A 87 -4.98 -4.05 -1.36
C SER A 87 -3.91 -4.19 -0.28
N TRP A 88 -3.74 -5.42 0.22
CA TRP A 88 -2.67 -5.71 1.19
C TRP A 88 -1.29 -5.37 0.65
N VAL A 89 -1.05 -5.63 -0.63
CA VAL A 89 0.21 -5.31 -1.31
C VAL A 89 0.43 -3.81 -1.30
N HIS A 90 -0.55 -3.04 -1.76
CA HIS A 90 -0.41 -1.60 -1.92
C HIS A 90 -0.23 -0.90 -0.56
N ILE A 91 -0.96 -1.29 0.48
CA ILE A 91 -0.77 -0.69 1.80
C ILE A 91 0.59 -1.04 2.42
N LEU A 92 1.06 -2.29 2.31
CA LEU A 92 2.39 -2.69 2.81
C LEU A 92 3.51 -1.88 2.15
N PHE A 93 3.46 -1.74 0.83
CA PHE A 93 4.41 -0.92 0.09
C PHE A 93 4.28 0.57 0.42
N SER A 94 3.07 1.08 0.64
CA SER A 94 2.84 2.49 1.00
C SER A 94 3.47 2.80 2.34
N ILE A 95 3.23 1.98 3.37
CA ILE A 95 3.84 2.15 4.70
C ILE A 95 5.37 2.07 4.62
N ALA A 96 5.91 1.08 3.91
CA ALA A 96 7.36 0.96 3.73
C ALA A 96 7.98 2.20 3.06
N THR A 97 7.31 2.75 2.05
CA THR A 97 7.77 3.96 1.34
C THR A 97 7.66 5.20 2.21
N LEU A 98 6.56 5.36 2.95
CA LEU A 98 6.37 6.49 3.87
C LEU A 98 7.45 6.49 4.96
N LYS A 99 7.72 5.35 5.60
CA LYS A 99 8.81 5.19 6.58
C LYS A 99 10.18 5.50 6.00
N TYR A 100 10.42 5.13 4.74
CA TYR A 100 11.65 5.47 4.06
C TYR A 100 11.78 6.99 3.85
N ASN A 101 10.69 7.66 3.43
CA ASN A 101 10.68 9.10 3.19
C ASN A 101 10.74 9.93 4.49
N MET A 102 10.24 9.42 5.61
CA MET A 102 10.42 10.03 6.94
C MET A 102 11.89 10.15 7.36
N ARG A 103 12.82 9.41 6.72
CA ARG A 103 14.27 9.56 6.95
C ARG A 103 14.85 10.79 6.24
N MET A 104 14.14 11.32 5.26
CA MET A 104 14.55 12.46 4.43
C MET A 104 13.81 13.75 4.81
N VAL A 105 12.61 13.63 5.38
CA VAL A 105 11.74 14.75 5.76
C VAL A 105 11.58 14.77 7.27
N GLU A 106 11.85 15.92 7.89
CA GLU A 106 11.67 16.11 9.33
C GLU A 106 10.23 15.78 9.74
N SER A 107 10.07 14.89 10.73
CA SER A 107 8.78 14.45 11.22
C SER A 107 8.52 14.99 12.62
N ASP A 108 7.32 15.50 12.88
CA ASP A 108 6.90 15.90 14.21
C ASP A 108 6.25 14.74 14.99
N LYS A 109 5.90 14.99 16.26
CA LYS A 109 5.28 13.96 17.13
C LYS A 109 3.89 13.53 16.65
N GLY A 110 3.10 14.44 16.08
CA GLY A 110 1.76 14.16 15.58
C GLY A 110 1.80 13.26 14.35
N GLU A 111 2.75 13.51 13.45
CA GLU A 111 2.97 12.71 12.24
C GLU A 111 3.46 11.31 12.59
N ILE A 112 4.45 11.19 13.49
CA ILE A 112 4.93 9.90 13.99
C ILE A 112 3.79 9.11 14.66
N ALA A 113 2.99 9.77 15.50
CA ALA A 113 1.84 9.14 16.15
C ALA A 113 0.81 8.65 15.14
N MET A 114 0.54 9.40 14.07
CA MET A 114 -0.38 8.98 13.01
C MET A 114 0.11 7.72 12.29
N PHE A 115 1.39 7.64 11.95
CA PHE A 115 1.94 6.44 11.31
C PHE A 115 1.88 5.21 12.21
N LEU A 116 2.28 5.35 13.48
CA LEU A 116 2.18 4.25 14.45
C LEU A 116 0.73 3.80 14.65
N HIS A 117 -0.22 4.74 14.66
CA HIS A 117 -1.64 4.42 14.75
C HIS A 117 -2.13 3.64 13.53
N LEU A 118 -1.72 4.05 12.33
CA LEU A 118 -2.05 3.37 11.09
C LEU A 118 -1.46 1.96 11.03
N GLU A 119 -0.18 1.80 11.39
CA GLU A 119 0.49 0.49 11.49
C GLU A 119 -0.24 -0.45 12.44
N TYR A 120 -0.55 0.04 13.66
CA TYR A 120 -1.30 -0.72 14.65
C TYR A 120 -2.62 -1.26 14.11
N TRP A 121 -3.40 -0.40 13.43
CA TRP A 121 -4.68 -0.82 12.88
C TRP A 121 -4.53 -1.82 11.74
N ILE A 122 -3.57 -1.61 10.83
CA ILE A 122 -3.28 -2.54 9.74
C ILE A 122 -2.88 -3.91 10.29
N GLU A 123 -1.99 -3.96 11.28
CA GLU A 123 -1.59 -5.18 11.98
C GLU A 123 -2.82 -5.88 12.58
N ARG A 124 -3.64 -5.14 13.33
CA ARG A 124 -4.88 -5.68 13.92
C ARG A 124 -5.85 -6.21 12.86
N ALA A 125 -5.96 -5.55 11.70
CA ALA A 125 -6.80 -6.01 10.60
C ALA A 125 -6.26 -7.32 10.00
N MET A 126 -4.94 -7.42 9.79
CA MET A 126 -4.29 -8.66 9.33
C MET A 126 -4.53 -9.82 10.30
N GLU A 127 -4.29 -9.59 11.59
CA GLU A 127 -4.49 -10.59 12.65
C GLU A 127 -5.95 -11.04 12.72
N SER A 128 -6.90 -10.10 12.65
CA SER A 128 -8.33 -10.42 12.69
C SER A 128 -8.78 -11.25 11.47
N TYR A 129 -8.15 -11.06 10.32
CA TYR A 129 -8.49 -11.78 9.10
C TYR A 129 -7.97 -13.23 9.14
N ASP A 130 -6.67 -13.39 9.40
CA ASP A 130 -6.02 -14.69 9.53
C ASP A 130 -4.69 -14.57 10.28
N PRO A 131 -4.63 -14.96 11.57
CA PRO A 131 -3.41 -14.82 12.39
C PRO A 131 -2.19 -15.56 11.82
N ILE A 132 -2.41 -16.67 11.12
CA ILE A 132 -1.32 -17.45 10.49
C ILE A 132 -0.69 -16.67 9.34
N GLY A 133 -1.51 -16.11 8.44
CA GLY A 133 -1.04 -15.25 7.37
C GLY A 133 -0.43 -13.95 7.92
N ALA A 134 -1.06 -13.35 8.92
CA ALA A 134 -0.59 -12.13 9.57
C ALA A 134 0.84 -12.29 10.08
N LYS A 135 1.12 -13.34 10.87
CA LYS A 135 2.47 -13.62 11.39
C LYS A 135 3.56 -13.67 10.30
N LYS A 136 3.22 -14.13 9.10
CA LYS A 136 4.14 -14.17 7.95
C LYS A 136 4.25 -12.82 7.23
N LEU A 137 3.24 -11.97 7.33
CA LEU A 137 3.16 -10.68 6.64
C LEU A 137 3.67 -9.49 7.48
N LEU A 138 3.60 -9.57 8.81
CA LEU A 138 4.07 -8.50 9.71
C LEU A 138 5.51 -8.04 9.45
N PRO A 139 6.49 -8.90 9.10
CA PRO A 139 7.82 -8.44 8.73
C PRO A 139 7.83 -7.41 7.58
N TYR A 140 6.87 -7.46 6.66
CA TYR A 140 6.79 -6.50 5.55
C TYR A 140 6.23 -5.14 5.98
N LEU A 141 5.46 -5.09 7.08
CA LEU A 141 5.10 -3.84 7.75
C LEU A 141 6.30 -3.28 8.54
N ASP A 142 7.11 -4.18 9.10
CA ASP A 142 8.33 -3.88 9.86
C ASP A 142 9.62 -3.97 9.01
N ASN A 143 9.66 -3.23 7.91
CA ASN A 143 10.87 -2.95 7.12
C ASN A 143 11.45 -4.08 6.24
N ALA A 144 10.79 -5.24 6.08
CA ALA A 144 11.30 -6.27 5.15
C ALA A 144 11.21 -5.87 3.66
N VAL A 145 10.30 -4.95 3.30
CA VAL A 145 10.22 -4.38 1.95
C VAL A 145 11.44 -3.49 1.70
N TYR A 146 12.20 -3.76 0.64
CA TYR A 146 13.32 -2.92 0.22
C TYR A 146 12.83 -1.62 -0.41
N ALA A 147 12.43 -0.66 0.42
CA ALA A 147 11.94 0.65 -0.02
C ALA A 147 13.01 1.49 -0.75
N GLY A 148 14.29 1.12 -0.68
CA GLY A 148 15.37 1.74 -1.48
C GLY A 148 15.37 1.35 -2.96
N ASN A 149 14.52 0.41 -3.38
CA ASN A 149 14.42 0.01 -4.78
C ASN A 149 14.00 1.20 -5.67
N GLU A 150 14.64 1.30 -6.83
CA GLU A 150 14.38 2.36 -7.81
C GLU A 150 13.12 2.08 -8.64
N TYR A 151 12.72 0.80 -8.69
CA TYR A 151 11.56 0.29 -9.42
C TYR A 151 10.48 -0.23 -8.45
N LEU A 152 10.43 0.32 -7.23
CA LEU A 152 9.58 -0.14 -6.14
C LEU A 152 8.09 -0.23 -6.51
N TYR A 153 7.57 0.74 -7.26
CA TYR A 153 6.20 0.80 -7.76
C TYR A 153 5.94 -0.28 -8.80
N LEU A 154 6.89 -0.59 -9.69
CA LEU A 154 6.76 -1.71 -10.63
C LEU A 154 6.73 -3.06 -9.91
N TYR A 155 7.56 -3.22 -8.88
CA TYR A 155 7.50 -4.40 -8.00
C TYR A 155 6.13 -4.51 -7.32
N MET A 156 5.66 -3.41 -6.73
CA MET A 156 4.34 -3.33 -6.10
C MET A 156 3.24 -3.74 -7.09
N ARG A 157 3.19 -3.12 -8.27
CA ARG A 157 2.16 -3.39 -9.28
C ARG A 157 2.19 -4.85 -9.75
N LYS A 158 3.37 -5.42 -10.00
CA LYS A 158 3.48 -6.82 -10.42
C LYS A 158 2.98 -7.79 -9.35
N ILE A 159 3.40 -7.58 -8.09
CA ILE A 159 2.93 -8.40 -6.95
C ILE A 159 1.42 -8.24 -6.78
N ASN A 160 0.91 -7.02 -6.91
CA ASN A 160 -0.51 -6.72 -6.76
C ASN A 160 -1.36 -7.42 -7.84
N ALA A 161 -0.93 -7.34 -9.11
CA ALA A 161 -1.59 -8.04 -10.20
C ALA A 161 -1.63 -9.56 -9.97
N THR A 162 -0.48 -10.18 -9.64
CA THR A 162 -0.42 -11.61 -9.34
C THR A 162 -1.25 -11.99 -8.10
N PHE A 163 -1.35 -11.12 -7.11
CA PHE A 163 -2.18 -11.35 -5.94
C PHE A 163 -3.68 -11.30 -6.26
N PHE A 164 -4.12 -10.36 -7.10
CA PHE A 164 -5.53 -10.29 -7.52
C PHE A 164 -5.97 -11.50 -8.36
N GLU A 165 -5.08 -12.06 -9.18
CA GLU A 165 -5.32 -13.30 -9.91
C GLU A 165 -5.65 -14.49 -8.97
N MET A 166 -5.23 -14.44 -7.70
CA MET A 166 -5.53 -15.46 -6.70
C MET A 166 -6.97 -15.38 -6.14
N LYS A 167 -7.78 -14.39 -6.53
CA LYS A 167 -9.20 -14.23 -6.17
C LYS A 167 -9.51 -14.11 -4.67
N GLY A 168 -8.51 -13.83 -3.84
CA GLY A 168 -8.66 -13.60 -2.40
C GLY A 168 -8.87 -14.87 -1.56
N GLY A 169 -9.27 -14.68 -0.32
CA GLY A 169 -9.43 -15.73 0.69
C GLY A 169 -8.15 -15.95 1.52
N LYS A 170 -8.30 -16.70 2.63
CA LYS A 170 -7.19 -16.96 3.58
C LYS A 170 -6.00 -17.66 2.92
N ASN A 171 -6.24 -18.54 1.94
CA ASN A 171 -5.15 -19.21 1.22
C ASN A 171 -4.31 -18.22 0.42
N SER A 172 -4.95 -17.32 -0.31
CA SER A 172 -4.28 -16.27 -1.08
C SER A 172 -3.54 -15.31 -0.15
N PHE A 173 -4.17 -14.89 0.95
CA PHE A 173 -3.54 -14.05 1.98
C PHE A 173 -2.29 -14.71 2.60
N ARG A 174 -2.31 -16.00 2.88
CA ARG A 174 -1.12 -16.73 3.37
C ARG A 174 -0.01 -16.84 2.32
N LYS A 175 -0.39 -17.05 1.05
CA LYS A 175 0.55 -17.08 -0.10
C LYS A 175 1.13 -15.71 -0.42
N LEU A 176 0.44 -14.63 -0.08
CA LEU A 176 0.95 -13.27 -0.27
C LEU A 176 2.33 -13.09 0.37
N ALA A 177 2.56 -13.68 1.55
CA ALA A 177 3.86 -13.60 2.21
C ALA A 177 5.00 -14.24 1.40
N GLU A 178 4.70 -15.25 0.58
CA GLU A 178 5.65 -15.87 -0.35
C GLU A 178 5.89 -14.95 -1.54
N LEU A 179 4.83 -14.38 -2.12
CA LEU A 179 4.95 -13.40 -3.22
C LEU A 179 5.77 -12.17 -2.80
N MET A 180 5.54 -11.67 -1.59
CA MET A 180 6.22 -10.49 -1.05
C MET A 180 7.73 -10.69 -0.89
N ARG A 181 8.27 -11.93 -0.95
CA ARG A 181 9.72 -12.17 -0.96
C ARG A 181 10.44 -11.51 -2.13
N THR A 182 9.72 -11.29 -3.23
CA THR A 182 10.20 -10.50 -4.38
C THR A 182 10.56 -9.06 -4.00
N SER A 183 10.01 -8.53 -2.91
CA SER A 183 10.31 -7.18 -2.42
C SER A 183 11.54 -7.09 -1.51
N ILE A 184 12.14 -8.23 -1.14
CA ILE A 184 13.30 -8.27 -0.23
C ILE A 184 14.58 -8.19 -1.05
N TYR A 185 15.46 -7.25 -0.72
CA TYR A 185 16.69 -7.02 -1.47
C TYR A 185 17.56 -8.28 -1.62
N SER A 186 18.06 -8.51 -2.83
CA SER A 186 19.03 -9.55 -3.16
C SER A 186 18.57 -11.01 -2.92
N THR A 187 17.29 -11.25 -2.63
CA THR A 187 16.73 -12.61 -2.71
C THR A 187 16.69 -13.09 -4.16
N GLU A 188 16.58 -14.41 -4.35
CA GLU A 188 16.44 -14.98 -5.69
C GLU A 188 15.15 -14.48 -6.37
N ASP A 189 14.06 -14.41 -5.62
CA ASP A 189 12.78 -13.87 -6.09
C ASP A 189 12.90 -12.42 -6.56
N TYR A 190 13.64 -11.58 -5.82
CA TYR A 190 13.92 -10.19 -6.19
C TYR A 190 14.73 -10.09 -7.49
N LYS A 191 15.79 -10.90 -7.61
CA LYS A 191 16.67 -10.91 -8.79
C LYS A 191 15.94 -11.41 -10.03
N ASN A 192 15.10 -12.43 -9.88
CA ASN A 192 14.30 -12.97 -10.96
C ASN A 192 13.34 -11.92 -11.53
N LEU A 193 12.66 -11.16 -10.67
CA LEU A 193 11.79 -10.08 -11.11
C LEU A 193 12.57 -8.93 -11.77
N LEU A 194 13.74 -8.57 -11.25
CA LEU A 194 14.61 -7.57 -11.88
C LEU A 194 15.06 -8.00 -13.28
N ASN A 195 15.51 -9.25 -13.42
CA ASN A 195 15.94 -9.81 -14.69
C ASN A 195 14.78 -9.86 -15.70
N PHE A 196 13.57 -10.18 -15.24
CA PHE A 196 12.36 -10.13 -16.06
C PHE A 196 12.12 -8.70 -16.58
N PHE A 197 12.16 -7.68 -15.72
CA PHE A 197 11.99 -6.29 -16.16
C PHE A 197 13.09 -5.83 -17.12
N GLN A 198 14.35 -6.20 -16.87
CA GLN A 198 15.46 -5.92 -17.80
C GLN A 198 15.23 -6.55 -19.18
N SER A 199 14.72 -7.78 -19.21
CA SER A 199 14.40 -8.48 -20.46
C SER A 199 13.26 -7.79 -21.22
N GLU A 200 12.16 -7.45 -20.54
CA GLU A 200 11.03 -6.77 -21.19
C GLU A 200 11.40 -5.36 -21.65
N ALA A 201 12.14 -4.59 -20.86
CA ALA A 201 12.62 -3.26 -21.25
C ALA A 201 13.48 -3.33 -22.52
N LYS A 202 14.37 -4.32 -22.61
CA LYS A 202 15.19 -4.57 -23.81
C LYS A 202 14.33 -4.94 -25.03
N LYS A 203 13.31 -5.78 -24.84
CA LYS A 203 12.38 -6.20 -25.90
C LYS A 203 11.55 -5.05 -26.44
N HIS A 204 11.18 -4.10 -25.59
CA HIS A 204 10.39 -2.92 -25.93
C HIS A 204 11.21 -1.66 -26.24
N ASN A 205 12.54 -1.74 -26.16
CA ASN A 205 13.48 -0.64 -26.40
C ASN A 205 13.17 0.61 -25.54
N CYS A 206 12.90 0.41 -24.26
CA CYS A 206 12.61 1.47 -23.28
C CYS A 206 13.42 1.28 -21.99
N GLY A 207 13.36 2.27 -21.08
CA GLY A 207 13.87 2.12 -19.71
C GLY A 207 12.99 1.17 -18.89
N ILE A 208 13.52 0.61 -17.80
CA ILE A 208 12.71 -0.22 -16.88
C ILE A 208 11.59 0.64 -16.27
N GLU A 209 11.92 1.88 -15.93
CA GLU A 209 11.02 2.89 -15.40
C GLU A 209 9.86 3.28 -16.34
N ASP A 210 10.00 2.99 -17.64
CA ASP A 210 8.99 3.26 -18.67
C ASP A 210 8.12 2.03 -18.96
N LEU A 211 8.37 0.89 -18.29
CA LEU A 211 7.53 -0.29 -18.43
C LEU A 211 6.15 -0.04 -17.81
N GLU A 212 5.13 -0.19 -18.63
CA GLU A 212 3.75 -0.25 -18.18
C GLU A 212 3.29 -1.71 -18.13
N LEU A 213 2.60 -2.09 -17.06
CA LEU A 213 1.92 -3.38 -17.05
C LEU A 213 0.72 -3.30 -18.01
N ASN A 214 0.57 -4.31 -18.86
CA ASN A 214 -0.63 -4.49 -19.65
C ASN A 214 -1.76 -4.96 -18.72
N ASP A 215 -2.40 -4.01 -18.08
CA ASP A 215 -3.56 -4.25 -17.23
C ASP A 215 -4.81 -4.35 -18.12
N ASP A 216 -5.06 -5.54 -18.69
CA ASP A 216 -6.36 -5.80 -19.35
C ASP A 216 -7.49 -5.42 -18.37
N ASP A 217 -8.57 -4.79 -18.87
CA ASP A 217 -9.68 -4.20 -18.09
C ASP A 217 -10.25 -5.10 -16.98
N LYS A 218 -10.05 -6.42 -17.08
CA LYS A 218 -10.45 -7.43 -16.08
C LYS A 218 -9.79 -7.28 -14.71
N ILE A 219 -8.60 -6.67 -14.61
CA ILE A 219 -7.94 -6.42 -13.32
C ILE A 219 -8.66 -5.32 -12.53
N TYR A 220 -9.45 -4.46 -13.19
CA TYR A 220 -10.13 -3.32 -12.56
C TYR A 220 -11.52 -3.63 -11.99
N GLU A 221 -12.10 -4.79 -12.30
CA GLU A 221 -13.35 -5.29 -11.67
C GLU A 221 -13.05 -6.11 -10.40
N ILE A 222 -12.31 -5.51 -9.46
CA ILE A 222 -11.96 -6.17 -8.19
C ILE A 222 -13.20 -6.29 -7.31
N GLU A 223 -13.66 -7.51 -7.10
CA GLU A 223 -14.66 -7.80 -6.07
C GLU A 223 -13.98 -7.91 -4.70
N TRP A 224 -14.09 -6.84 -3.91
CA TRP A 224 -13.42 -6.66 -2.61
C TRP A 224 -13.93 -7.52 -1.44
#